data_AF-A0A9E7PLV7-F1
#
_entry.id   AF-A0A9E7PLV7-F1
#
_cell.length_a   1.000
_cell.length_b   1.000
_cell.length_c   1.000
_cell.angle_alpha   90.00
_cell.angle_beta   90.00
_cell.angle_gamma   90.00
#
_symmetry.space_group_name_H-M   'P 1'
#
loop_
_entity.id
_entity.type
_entity.pdbx_description
1 polymer ?
#
loop_
_entity_poly.entity_id
_entity_poly.type
_entity_poly.pdbx_seq_one_letter_code
_entity_poly.pdbx_strand_id
1 'polypeptide(L)' 'MPTKTVNLSEEAYERLKTWKNNDEESFSSLILRILPKHRTVREAYEEFHSKHEGLTEEEAEKMKKDIE' A
#
# COMPACT_ATOMS: atom_id res chain seq x y z
N MET A 1 17.50 -6.62 -18.11
CA MET A 1 16.39 -5.69 -17.81
C MET A 1 16.79 -4.30 -18.30
N PRO A 2 15.89 -3.50 -18.87
CA PRO A 2 16.19 -2.10 -19.13
C PRO A 2 16.39 -1.36 -17.81
N THR A 3 17.55 -0.74 -17.64
CA THR A 3 17.88 0.04 -16.44
C THR A 3 17.49 1.50 -16.70
N LYS A 4 16.72 2.09 -15.79
CA LYS A 4 16.45 3.53 -15.79
C LYS A 4 17.10 4.17 -14.58
N THR A 5 17.90 5.19 -14.81
CA THR A 5 18.46 6.03 -13.74
C THR A 5 17.43 7.08 -13.34
N VAL A 6 17.24 7.25 -12.03
CA VAL A 6 16.39 8.30 -11.45
C VAL A 6 17.25 9.14 -10.51
N ASN A 7 17.05 10.45 -10.54
CA ASN A 7 17.70 11.36 -9.61
C ASN A 7 16.77 11.58 -8.42
N LEU A 8 17.31 11.49 -7.21
CA LEU A 8 16.59 11.75 -5.97
C LEU A 8 17.23 12.94 -5.27
N SER A 9 16.41 13.76 -4.62
CA SER A 9 16.90 14.68 -3.58
C SER A 9 17.44 13.89 -2.40
N GLU A 10 18.38 14.45 -1.66
CA GLU A 10 18.94 13.83 -0.44
C GLU A 10 17.86 13.40 0.56
N GLU A 11 16.89 14.29 0.83
CA GLU A 11 15.78 13.99 1.73
C GLU A 11 14.99 12.75 1.31
N ALA A 12 14.67 12.64 0.01
CA ALA A 12 13.95 11.50 -0.54
C ALA A 12 14.78 10.21 -0.45
N TYR A 13 16.09 10.29 -0.63
CA TYR A 13 17.00 9.15 -0.50
C TYR A 13 17.03 8.62 0.94
N GLU A 14 17.20 9.51 1.92
CA GLU A 14 17.21 9.13 3.34
C GLU A 14 15.85 8.55 3.77
N ARG A 15 14.74 9.16 3.36
CA ARG A 15 13.40 8.59 3.60
C ARG A 15 13.28 7.18 3.03
N LEU A 16 13.76 6.95 1.80
CA LEU A 16 13.68 5.64 1.15
C LEU A 16 14.52 4.57 1.88
N LYS A 17 15.67 4.94 2.46
CA LYS A 17 16.47 4.02 3.28
C LYS A 17 15.70 3.49 4.48
N THR A 18 14.96 4.36 5.18
CA THR A 18 14.22 3.96 6.39
C THR A 18 13.15 2.91 6.15
N TRP A 19 12.73 2.73 4.89
CA TRP A 19 11.71 1.75 4.50
C TRP A 19 12.29 0.38 4.11
N LYS A 20 13.62 0.23 4.09
CA LYS A 20 14.25 -1.06 3.85
C LYS A 20 14.03 -1.99 5.04
N ASN A 21 13.78 -3.26 4.75
CA ASN A 21 13.68 -4.29 5.78
C ASN A 21 15.06 -4.68 6.34
N ASN A 22 16.11 -4.54 5.53
CA ASN A 22 17.50 -4.76 5.89
C ASN A 22 18.43 -4.02 4.93
N ASP A 23 19.72 -3.93 5.26
CA ASP A 23 20.71 -3.21 4.44
C ASP A 23 20.95 -3.85 3.07
N GLU A 24 20.69 -5.15 2.94
CA GLU A 24 20.87 -5.93 1.71
C GLU A 24 19.72 -5.73 0.70
N GLU A 25 18.57 -5.20 1.11
CA GLU A 25 17.43 -4.97 0.23
C GLU A 25 17.76 -3.91 -0.84
N SER A 26 17.54 -4.23 -2.12
CA SER A 26 17.69 -3.26 -3.20
C SER A 26 16.54 -2.24 -3.21
N PHE A 27 16.83 -0.99 -3.59
CA PHE A 27 15.80 0.04 -3.72
C PHE A 27 14.74 -0.32 -4.75
N SER A 28 15.10 -0.99 -5.85
CA SER A 28 14.14 -1.47 -6.84
C SER A 28 13.15 -2.47 -6.25
N SER A 29 13.63 -3.39 -5.40
CA SER A 29 12.77 -4.36 -4.70
C SER A 29 11.82 -3.65 -3.74
N LEU A 30 12.34 -2.72 -2.95
CA LEU A 30 11.54 -1.90 -2.03
C LEU A 30 10.45 -1.12 -2.78
N ILE A 31 10.80 -0.47 -3.89
CA ILE A 31 9.85 0.31 -4.70
C ILE A 31 8.72 -0.60 -5.21
N LEU A 32 9.04 -1.79 -5.73
CA LEU A 32 8.03 -2.74 -6.21
C LEU A 32 7.18 -3.34 -5.08
N ARG A 33 7.71 -3.40 -3.86
CA ARG A 33 6.99 -3.87 -2.67
C ARG A 33 6.00 -2.83 -2.16
N ILE A 34 6.39 -1.56 -2.15
CA ILE A 34 5.60 -0.47 -1.57
C ILE A 34 4.65 0.13 -2.57
N LEU A 35 5.09 0.33 -3.82
CA LEU A 35 4.19 0.83 -4.83
C LEU A 35 3.14 -0.24 -5.13
N PRO A 36 1.85 0.15 -5.14
CA PRO A 36 0.85 -0.76 -5.65
C PRO A 36 1.27 -1.20 -7.05
N LYS A 37 1.11 -2.49 -7.38
CA LYS A 37 1.12 -2.92 -8.78
C LYS A 37 0.23 -1.95 -9.55
N HIS A 38 0.54 -1.66 -10.81
CA HIS A 38 -0.40 -0.93 -11.65
C HIS A 38 -1.68 -1.78 -11.73
N ARG A 39 -2.63 -1.50 -10.82
CA ARG A 39 -3.98 -2.04 -10.81
C ARG A 39 -4.87 -0.93 -11.32
N THR A 40 -5.76 -1.28 -12.22
CA THR A 40 -6.88 -0.45 -12.60
C THR A 40 -7.72 -0.15 -11.36
N VAL A 41 -8.45 0.97 -11.36
CA VAL A 41 -9.37 1.33 -10.26
C VAL A 41 -10.33 0.17 -9.94
N ARG A 42 -10.71 -0.59 -10.98
CA ARG A 42 -11.54 -1.79 -10.86
C ARG A 42 -10.86 -2.90 -10.06
N GLU A 43 -9.62 -3.25 -10.36
CA GLU A 43 -8.89 -4.30 -9.62
C GLU A 43 -8.66 -3.91 -8.16
N ALA A 44 -8.42 -2.63 -7.88
CA ALA A 44 -8.34 -2.13 -6.51
C ALA A 44 -9.69 -2.26 -5.77
N TYR A 45 -10.80 -1.99 -6.43
CA TYR A 45 -12.15 -2.12 -5.88
C TYR A 45 -12.53 -3.57 -5.59
N GLU A 46 -12.26 -4.49 -6.52
CA GLU A 46 -12.52 -5.92 -6.37
C GLU A 46 -11.66 -6.53 -5.23
N GLU A 47 -10.42 -6.10 -5.06
CA GLU A 47 -9.57 -6.51 -3.94
C GLU A 47 -10.10 -5.97 -2.59
N PHE A 48 -10.55 -4.72 -2.57
CA PHE A 48 -11.16 -4.13 -1.37
C PHE A 48 -12.43 -4.89 -0.95
N HIS A 49 -13.32 -5.19 -1.91
CA HIS A 49 -14.53 -5.99 -1.64
C HIS A 49 -14.26 -7.45 -1.28
N SER A 50 -13.19 -8.06 -1.80
CA SER A 50 -12.87 -9.45 -1.46
C SER A 50 -12.12 -9.59 -0.13
N LYS A 51 -11.45 -8.53 0.34
CA LYS A 51 -10.72 -8.52 1.62
C LYS A 51 -11.49 -7.89 2.78
N HIS A 52 -12.46 -7.04 2.50
CA HIS A 52 -13.44 -6.62 3.49
C HIS A 52 -14.71 -7.43 3.27
N GLU A 53 -14.87 -8.49 4.07
CA GLU A 53 -16.22 -8.82 4.50
C GLU A 53 -16.81 -7.51 5.03
N GLY A 54 -17.92 -7.05 4.45
CA GLY A 54 -18.60 -5.86 4.96
C GLY A 54 -18.89 -6.00 6.45
N LEU A 55 -19.25 -4.90 7.10
CA LEU A 55 -19.67 -4.95 8.51
C LEU A 55 -20.68 -6.08 8.69
N THR A 56 -20.42 -6.96 9.65
CA THR A 56 -21.42 -7.95 10.06
C THR A 56 -22.67 -7.22 10.53
N GLU A 57 -23.84 -7.87 10.46
CA GLU A 57 -25.11 -7.27 10.91
C GLU A 57 -25.00 -6.73 12.35
N GLU A 58 -24.25 -7.42 13.21
CA GLU A 58 -23.98 -7.03 14.60
C GLU A 58 -23.10 -5.76 14.69
N GLU A 59 -22.08 -5.62 13.85
CA GLU A 59 -21.24 -4.43 13.79
C GLU A 59 -21.99 -3.22 13.23
N ALA A 60 -22.86 -3.44 12.23
CA ALA A 60 -23.70 -2.40 11.65
C ALA A 60 -24.73 -1.87 12.66
N GLU A 61 -25.40 -2.75 13.42
CA GLU A 61 -26.34 -2.36 14.48
C GLU A 61 -25.65 -1.61 15.63
N LYS A 62 -24.45 -2.03 16.01
CA LYS A 62 -23.67 -1.33 17.04
C LYS A 62 -23.31 0.09 16.60
N MET A 63 -22.88 0.28 15.36
CA MET A 63 -22.57 1.62 14.84
C MET A 63 -23.81 2.53 14.74
N LYS A 64 -24.98 1.99 14.41
CA LYS A 64 -26.23 2.78 14.43
C LYS A 64 -26.55 3.28 15.83
N LYS A 65 -26.39 2.41 16.84
CA LYS A 65 -26.70 2.73 18.24
C LYS A 65 -25.73 3.76 18.84
N ASP A 66 -24.47 3.79 18.39
CA ASP A 66 -23.47 4.76 18.85
C ASP A 66 -23.67 6.17 18.21
N ILE A 67 -24.52 6.29 17.19
CA ILE A 67 -24.87 7.56 16.52
C ILE A 67 -26.15 8.19 17.10
N GLU A 68 -27.00 7.41 17.77
CA GLU A 68 -28.18 7.89 18.53
C GLU A 68 -27.81 8.39 19.94
#